data_AF-T1BQF5-F1
#
_entry.id   AF-T1BQF5-F1
#
_cell.length_a   1.000
_cell.length_b   1.000
_cell.length_c   1.000
_cell.angle_alpha   90.00
_cell.angle_beta   90.00
_cell.angle_gamma   90.00
#
_symmetry.space_group_name_H-M   'P 1'
#
loop_
_entity.id
_entity.type
_entity.pdbx_description
1 polymer ?
#
loop_
_entity_poly.entity_id
_entity_poly.type
_entity_poly.pdbx_seq_one_letter_code
_entity_poly.pdbx_strand_id
1 'polypeptide(L)' 'GAAVSPMPELPQGGWQANEMTTRATGGAWLTGIAGLVLPVPSTIVAHATNFLINPRHPQARTHLEQASVEPFWIDHRLFQ' A
#
# COMPACT_ATOMS: atom_id res chain seq x y z
N GLY A 1 -9.82 -16.44 -4.55
CA GLY A 1 -9.82 -15.00 -4.25
C GLY A 1 -8.40 -14.46 -4.31
N ALA A 2 -8.22 -13.14 -4.34
CA ALA A 2 -6.89 -12.52 -4.28
C ALA A 2 -6.17 -12.87 -2.96
N ALA A 3 -4.85 -13.08 -3.01
CA ALA A 3 -4.03 -13.29 -1.84
C ALA A 3 -3.82 -11.95 -1.12
N VAL A 4 -4.49 -11.77 0.01
CA VAL A 4 -4.38 -10.59 0.86
C VAL A 4 -3.51 -10.94 2.06
N SER A 5 -2.41 -10.22 2.25
CA SER A 5 -1.59 -10.36 3.46
C SER A 5 -2.28 -9.71 4.66
N PRO A 6 -2.02 -10.17 5.89
CA PRO A 6 -2.48 -9.45 7.08
C PRO A 6 -1.84 -8.07 7.13
N MET A 7 -2.53 -7.11 7.74
CA MET A 7 -1.96 -5.79 8.01
C MET A 7 -0.73 -5.96 8.91
N PRO A 8 0.41 -5.29 8.60
CA PRO A 8 1.61 -5.49 9.37
C PRO A 8 1.46 -4.90 10.77
N GLU A 9 2.01 -5.58 11.76
CA GLU A 9 2.14 -5.03 13.12
C GLU A 9 3.19 -3.93 13.10
N LEU A 10 2.72 -2.68 13.21
CA LEU A 10 3.58 -1.52 13.38
C LEU A 10 3.65 -1.14 14.85
N PRO A 11 4.75 -0.51 15.32
CA PRO A 11 4.82 0.03 16.67
C PRO A 11 3.58 0.90 16.98
N GLN A 12 3.01 0.77 18.18
CA GLN A 12 1.74 1.43 18.54
C GLN A 12 1.78 2.97 18.44
N GLY A 13 2.97 3.58 18.36
CA GLY A 13 3.15 5.00 18.08
C GLY A 13 4.48 5.29 17.39
N GLY A 14 4.56 6.44 16.71
CA GLY A 14 5.78 6.95 16.09
C GLY A 14 6.21 6.25 14.79
N TRP A 15 5.53 5.18 14.39
CA TRP A 15 5.82 4.48 13.13
C TRP A 15 5.68 5.38 11.91
N GLN A 16 4.75 6.34 11.96
CA GLN A 16 4.49 7.29 10.87
C GLN A 16 5.71 8.16 10.56
N ALA A 17 6.53 8.45 11.58
CA ALA A 17 7.75 9.25 11.47
C ALA A 17 9.02 8.39 11.32
N ASN A 18 8.88 7.06 11.36
CA ASN A 18 10.01 6.14 11.27
C ASN A 18 10.03 5.44 9.91
N GLU A 19 10.63 6.12 8.93
CA GLU A 19 10.77 5.61 7.57
C GLU A 19 11.56 4.29 7.50
N MET A 20 12.55 4.10 8.36
CA MET A 20 13.34 2.87 8.39
C MET A 20 12.46 1.66 8.71
N THR A 21 11.58 1.79 9.71
CA THR A 21 10.63 0.73 10.09
C THR A 21 9.63 0.42 8.97
N THR A 22 9.01 1.45 8.38
CA THR A 22 8.00 1.24 7.33
C THR A 22 8.61 0.66 6.05
N ARG A 23 9.80 1.14 5.65
CA ARG A 23 10.55 0.60 4.51
C ARG A 23 11.01 -0.84 4.74
N ALA A 24 11.54 -1.16 5.91
CA ALA A 24 11.98 -2.53 6.23
C ALA A 24 10.80 -3.52 6.19
N THR A 25 9.66 -3.12 6.77
CA THR A 25 8.44 -3.92 6.80
C THR A 25 7.89 -4.17 5.39
N GLY A 26 7.71 -3.10 4.59
CA GLY A 26 7.22 -3.21 3.22
C GLY A 26 8.21 -3.95 2.30
N GLY A 27 9.51 -3.72 2.49
CA GLY A 27 10.59 -4.38 1.76
C GLY A 27 10.58 -5.88 1.98
N ALA A 28 10.53 -6.34 3.23
CA ALA A 28 10.49 -7.76 3.57
C ALA A 28 9.25 -8.45 2.99
N TRP A 29 8.08 -7.79 3.04
CA TRP A 29 6.86 -8.30 2.42
C TRP A 29 7.00 -8.43 0.89
N LEU A 30 7.60 -7.43 0.24
CA LEU A 30 7.76 -7.39 -1.22
C LEU A 30 8.72 -8.49 -1.70
N THR A 31 9.89 -8.65 -1.06
CA THR A 31 10.85 -9.72 -1.39
C THR A 31 10.33 -11.11 -1.07
N GLY A 32 9.52 -11.24 -0.02
CA GLY A 32 8.90 -12.52 0.37
C GLY A 32 7.79 -13.00 -0.58
N ILE A 33 7.26 -12.13 -1.45
CA ILE A 33 6.13 -12.45 -2.34
C ILE A 33 4.94 -13.01 -1.52
N ALA A 34 4.72 -12.48 -0.33
CA ALA A 34 3.81 -13.07 0.68
C ALA A 34 2.31 -12.90 0.36
N GLY A 35 1.96 -12.00 -0.56
CA GLY A 35 0.60 -11.79 -1.04
C GLY A 35 0.56 -10.87 -2.26
N LEU A 36 -0.60 -10.81 -2.91
CA LEU A 36 -0.86 -9.87 -3.99
C LEU A 36 -1.00 -8.44 -3.46
N VAL A 37 -1.69 -8.28 -2.33
CA VAL A 37 -1.91 -6.98 -1.69
C VAL A 37 -1.56 -7.00 -0.20
N LEU A 38 -1.02 -5.88 0.29
CA LEU A 38 -0.79 -5.60 1.70
C LEU A 38 -1.61 -4.38 2.13
N PRO A 39 -2.62 -4.55 2.99
CA PRO A 39 -3.26 -3.41 3.66
C PRO A 39 -2.27 -2.78 4.65
N VAL A 40 -2.15 -1.45 4.63
CA VAL A 40 -1.33 -0.66 5.56
C VAL A 40 -2.13 0.54 6.09
N PRO A 41 -1.93 0.95 7.34
CA PRO A 41 -2.60 2.15 7.85
C PRO A 41 -2.14 3.40 7.11
N SER A 42 -3.05 4.35 6.90
CA SER A 42 -2.70 5.68 6.37
C SER A 42 -2.01 6.53 7.43
N THR A 43 -0.94 7.21 7.05
CA THR A 43 -0.25 8.20 7.91
C THR A 43 -0.99 9.53 7.99
N ILE A 44 -1.86 9.82 7.02
CA ILE A 44 -2.54 11.12 6.86
C ILE A 44 -3.97 11.08 7.40
N VAL A 45 -4.73 10.03 7.04
CA VAL A 45 -6.14 9.92 7.39
C VAL A 45 -6.29 8.81 8.43
N ALA A 46 -6.65 9.19 9.65
CA ALA A 46 -6.92 8.21 10.71
C ALA A 46 -8.00 7.21 10.26
N HIS A 47 -7.81 5.93 10.63
CA HIS A 47 -8.71 4.81 10.28
C HIS A 47 -8.83 4.50 8.77
N ALA A 48 -8.11 5.20 7.89
CA ALA A 48 -8.01 4.82 6.49
C ALA A 48 -6.91 3.77 6.27
N THR A 49 -7.12 2.92 5.26
CA THR A 49 -6.17 1.88 4.84
C THR A 49 -5.72 2.16 3.41
N ASN A 50 -4.42 2.23 3.20
CA ASN A 50 -3.82 2.19 1.86
C ASN A 50 -3.49 0.74 1.52
N PHE A 51 -3.40 0.41 0.23
CA PHE A 51 -3.03 -0.92 -0.23
C PHE A 51 -1.75 -0.83 -1.06
N LEU A 52 -0.77 -1.64 -0.70
CA LEU A 52 0.38 -1.90 -1.55
C LEU A 52 0.08 -3.11 -2.43
N ILE A 53 0.41 -3.03 -3.72
CA ILE A 53 0.29 -4.13 -4.67
C ILE A 53 1.68 -4.71 -4.92
N ASN A 54 1.82 -6.04 -4.88
CA ASN A 54 3.05 -6.72 -5.25
C ASN A 54 3.00 -7.17 -6.72
N PRO A 55 3.63 -6.44 -7.67
CA PRO A 55 3.62 -6.82 -9.08
C PRO A 55 4.39 -8.12 -9.37
N ARG A 56 5.24 -8.58 -8.45
CA ARG A 56 5.99 -9.85 -8.59
C ARG A 56 5.17 -11.07 -8.17
N HIS A 57 4.03 -10.87 -7.51
CA HIS A 57 3.15 -11.98 -7.12
C HIS A 57 2.45 -12.57 -8.36
N PRO A 58 2.37 -13.90 -8.53
CA PRO A 58 1.80 -14.52 -9.74
C PRO A 58 0.36 -14.06 -10.05
N GLN A 59 -0.42 -13.74 -9.01
CA GLN A 59 -1.78 -13.25 -9.18
C GLN A 59 -1.87 -11.81 -9.74
N ALA A 60 -0.78 -11.04 -9.76
CA ALA A 60 -0.80 -9.66 -10.27
C ALA A 60 -1.23 -9.61 -11.74
N ARG A 61 -0.94 -10.67 -12.50
CA ARG A 61 -1.31 -10.76 -13.92
C ARG A 61 -2.72 -11.31 -14.17
N THR A 62 -3.35 -11.92 -13.17
CA THR A 62 -4.58 -12.70 -13.35
C THR A 62 -5.74 -12.20 -12.49
N HIS A 63 -5.47 -11.38 -11.48
CA HIS A 63 -6.46 -10.92 -10.50
C HIS A 63 -6.55 -9.39 -10.40
N LEU A 64 -5.69 -8.66 -11.13
CA LEU A 64 -5.78 -7.21 -11.22
C LEU A 64 -6.20 -6.83 -12.63
N GLU A 65 -7.18 -5.94 -12.71
CA GLU A 65 -7.61 -5.29 -13.93
C GLU A 65 -7.71 -3.78 -13.68
N GLN A 66 -7.37 -3.00 -14.70
CA GLN A 66 -7.62 -1.57 -14.66
C GLN A 66 -9.11 -1.34 -14.97
N ALA A 67 -9.89 -1.06 -13.93
CA ALA A 67 -11.35 -0.90 -14.05
C ALA A 67 -11.74 0.33 -14.88
N SER A 68 -11.08 1.47 -14.67
CA SER A 68 -11.28 2.68 -15.47
C SER A 68 -10.04 3.59 -15.47
N VAL A 69 -10.04 4.54 -16.40
CA VAL A 69 -9.08 5.66 -16.46
C VAL A 69 -9.91 6.93 -16.38
N GLU A 70 -9.85 7.62 -15.25
CA GLU A 70 -10.57 8.88 -15.05
C GLU A 70 -9.63 10.08 -15.25
N PRO A 71 -10.06 11.16 -15.93
CA PRO A 71 -9.33 12.41 -15.92
C PRO A 71 -9.22 12.97 -14.49
N PHE A 72 -7.99 13.31 -14.07
CA PHE A 72 -7.74 13.95 -12.78
C PHE A 72 -7.25 15.38 -12.98
N TRP A 73 -7.96 16.34 -12.39
CA TRP A 73 -7.63 17.76 -12.45
C TRP A 73 -7.04 18.18 -11.11
N ILE A 74 -5.73 18.45 -11.07
CA ILE A 74 -5.13 19.05 -9.89
C ILE A 74 -5.52 20.53 -9.86
N ASP A 75 -6.22 20.94 -8.80
CA ASP A 75 -6.60 22.33 -8.60
C ASP A 75 -5.34 23.22 -8.51
N HIS A 76 -5.28 24.27 -9.32
CA HIS A 76 -4.13 25.18 -9.34
C HIS A 76 -3.85 25.84 -7.98
N ARG A 77 -4.85 25.96 -7.10
CA ARG A 77 -4.70 26.47 -5.73
C ARG A 77 -3.85 25.54 -4.85
N LEU A 78 -3.67 24.28 -5.24
CA LEU A 78 -2.80 23.35 -4.50
C LEU A 78 -1.32 23.75 -4.56
N PHE A 79 -0.92 24.51 -5.58
CA PHE A 79 0.46 24.93 -5.82
C PHE A 79 0.73 26.41 -5.45
N GLN A 80 -0.23 27.09 -4.82
CA GLN A 80 -0.10 28.49 -4.39
C GLN A 80 0.30 28.61 -2.92
#